data_AF-A0A371MBT7-F1
#
_entry.id   AF-A0A371MBT7-F1
#
_cell.length_a   1.000
_cell.length_b   1.000
_cell.length_c   1.000
_cell.angle_alpha   90.00
_cell.angle_beta   90.00
_cell.angle_gamma   90.00
#
_symmetry.space_group_name_H-M   'P 1'
#
loop_
_entity.id
_entity.type
_entity.pdbx_description
1 polymer ?
#
loop_
_entity_poly.entity_id
_entity_poly.type
_entity_poly.pdbx_seq_one_letter_code
_entity_poly.pdbx_strand_id
1 'polypeptide(L)'
;MVLTALRGALGFLTRLPVGGDESNWDAFRRAPVAFPLVGYVVGALAALPLLLPLPIPTAAALYLVTLYLVTGVTHADGLADLGDAAVVHGDAGRRLSVLKDSQTGVGGLLAFGLTLVVLALGAFGLAGAGGRVGLTAAVAIALAAEVGAKAGMATLVCLGAPAHEGLGSALVGENSPSGLLAVAVACLPVVALAPVTGGPAVVAALCCGPVVALLVRSWGRARLGGVSGDLLGATNELARAAAVHVGVVVWTLS
;
A
#
# COMPACT_ATOMS: atom_id res chain seq x y z
N MET A 1 -7.63 0.92 -23.01
CA MET A 1 -6.31 0.69 -22.36
C MET A 1 -6.37 0.89 -20.85
N VAL A 2 -6.70 2.08 -20.31
CA VAL A 2 -6.74 2.31 -18.84
C VAL A 2 -7.75 1.43 -18.11
N LEU A 3 -8.98 1.28 -18.62
CA LEU A 3 -9.99 0.40 -18.00
C LEU A 3 -9.56 -1.08 -18.00
N THR A 4 -8.92 -1.53 -19.09
CA THR A 4 -8.35 -2.88 -19.23
C THR A 4 -7.26 -3.13 -18.19
N ALA A 5 -6.37 -2.15 -18.02
CA ALA A 5 -5.30 -2.16 -17.02
C ALA A 5 -5.85 -2.09 -15.59
N LEU A 6 -6.86 -1.26 -15.33
CA LEU A 6 -7.50 -1.16 -14.02
C LEU A 6 -8.18 -2.48 -13.62
N ARG A 7 -8.83 -3.17 -14.55
CA ARG A 7 -9.39 -4.50 -14.30
C ARG A 7 -8.30 -5.51 -13.92
N GLY A 8 -7.19 -5.52 -14.67
CA GLY A 8 -6.03 -6.36 -14.33
C GLY A 8 -5.43 -6.01 -12.96
N ALA A 9 -5.31 -4.72 -12.66
CA ALA A 9 -4.82 -4.23 -11.37
C ALA A 9 -5.73 -4.64 -10.22
N LEU A 10 -7.05 -4.52 -10.37
CA LEU A 10 -8.02 -4.95 -9.36
C LEU A 10 -7.93 -6.45 -9.12
N GLY A 11 -7.83 -7.26 -10.18
CA GLY A 11 -7.67 -8.71 -10.06
C GLY A 11 -6.35 -9.15 -9.42
N PHE A 12 -5.28 -8.37 -9.61
CA PHE A 12 -3.95 -8.69 -9.08
C PHE A 12 -3.73 -8.18 -7.64
N LEU A 13 -4.18 -6.97 -7.34
CA LEU A 13 -3.94 -6.28 -6.06
C LEU A 13 -5.06 -6.50 -5.03
N THR A 14 -6.18 -7.12 -5.43
CA THR A 14 -7.34 -7.34 -4.55
C THR A 14 -7.96 -8.72 -4.78
N ARG A 15 -8.87 -9.13 -3.90
CA ARG A 15 -9.73 -10.31 -4.03
C ARG A 15 -11.10 -10.00 -4.64
N LEU A 16 -11.29 -8.79 -5.18
CA LEU A 16 -12.55 -8.44 -5.82
C LEU A 16 -12.75 -9.33 -7.07
N PRO A 17 -13.93 -9.96 -7.24
CA PRO A 17 -14.19 -10.90 -8.32
C PRO A 17 -14.46 -10.15 -9.64
N VAL A 18 -13.49 -9.38 -10.12
CA VAL A 18 -13.59 -8.59 -11.35
C VAL A 18 -13.41 -9.45 -12.61
N GLY A 19 -12.94 -10.69 -12.44
CA GLY A 19 -12.50 -11.57 -13.53
C GLY A 19 -11.37 -10.93 -14.35
N GLY A 20 -11.06 -11.53 -15.49
CA GLY A 20 -10.06 -10.99 -16.41
C GLY A 20 -9.30 -12.11 -17.09
N ASP A 21 -8.59 -11.73 -18.13
CA ASP A 21 -7.74 -12.63 -18.91
C ASP A 21 -6.30 -12.09 -18.96
N GLU A 22 -5.45 -12.76 -19.73
CA GLU A 22 -4.06 -12.38 -19.94
C GLU A 22 -3.91 -10.96 -20.51
N SER A 23 -4.87 -10.48 -21.31
CA SER A 23 -4.84 -9.13 -21.86
C SER A 23 -5.01 -8.05 -20.77
N ASN A 24 -5.77 -8.36 -19.72
CA ASN A 24 -5.91 -7.48 -18.56
C ASN A 24 -4.59 -7.38 -17.77
N TRP A 25 -3.94 -8.53 -17.55
CA TRP A 25 -2.63 -8.60 -16.91
C TRP A 25 -1.56 -7.83 -17.72
N ASP A 26 -1.51 -8.05 -19.03
CA ASP A 26 -0.59 -7.36 -19.93
C ASP A 26 -0.80 -5.85 -19.96
N ALA A 27 -2.06 -5.40 -19.94
CA ALA A 27 -2.36 -3.98 -19.86
C ALA A 27 -1.92 -3.40 -18.51
N PHE A 28 -2.14 -4.12 -17.41
CA PHE A 28 -1.78 -3.67 -16.07
C PHE A 28 -0.27 -3.50 -15.90
N ARG A 29 0.53 -4.50 -16.31
CA ARG A 29 1.98 -4.48 -16.11
C ARG A 29 2.70 -3.32 -16.80
N ARG A 30 2.10 -2.73 -17.84
CA ARG A 30 2.63 -1.55 -18.56
C ARG A 30 1.96 -0.22 -18.16
N ALA A 31 1.10 -0.23 -17.15
CA ALA A 31 0.27 0.92 -16.78
C ALA A 31 0.36 1.19 -15.26
N PRO A 32 1.45 1.80 -14.77
CA PRO A 32 1.67 2.03 -13.35
C PRO A 32 0.63 2.99 -12.74
N VAL A 33 -0.04 3.79 -13.59
CA VAL A 33 -1.20 4.61 -13.22
C VAL A 33 -2.36 3.80 -12.64
N ALA A 34 -2.49 2.51 -12.96
CA ALA A 34 -3.57 1.67 -12.46
C ALA A 34 -3.46 1.37 -10.96
N PHE A 35 -2.25 1.41 -10.38
CA PHE A 35 -2.04 1.20 -8.94
C PHE A 35 -2.81 2.21 -8.08
N PRO A 36 -2.56 3.54 -8.14
CA PRO A 36 -3.27 4.50 -7.30
C PRO A 36 -4.79 4.48 -7.55
N LEU A 37 -5.25 4.13 -8.75
CA LEU A 37 -6.66 3.94 -9.05
C LEU A 37 -7.30 2.79 -8.24
N VAL A 38 -6.59 1.68 -8.06
CA VAL A 38 -7.00 0.61 -7.12
C VAL A 38 -7.02 1.13 -5.68
N GLY A 39 -6.08 2.02 -5.32
CA GLY A 39 -6.05 2.66 -4.01
C GLY A 39 -7.33 3.42 -3.67
N TYR A 40 -7.99 4.07 -4.64
CA TYR A 40 -9.29 4.70 -4.41
C TYR A 40 -10.37 3.68 -4.08
N VAL A 41 -10.41 2.53 -4.77
CA VAL A 41 -11.40 1.47 -4.53
C VAL A 41 -11.19 0.87 -3.14
N VAL A 42 -9.95 0.51 -2.80
CA VAL A 42 -9.63 -0.07 -1.49
C VAL A 42 -9.89 0.93 -0.37
N GLY A 43 -9.46 2.19 -0.53
CA GLY A 43 -9.65 3.24 0.47
C GLY A 43 -11.12 3.58 0.70
N ALA A 44 -11.92 3.66 -0.36
CA ALA A 44 -13.36 3.92 -0.25
C ALA A 44 -14.08 2.80 0.50
N LEU A 45 -13.76 1.52 0.19
CA LEU A 45 -14.34 0.37 0.88
C LEU A 45 -13.88 0.31 2.34
N ALA A 46 -12.58 0.48 2.59
CA ALA A 46 -12.01 0.44 3.93
C ALA A 46 -12.57 1.55 4.83
N ALA A 47 -12.92 2.72 4.28
CA ALA A 47 -13.48 3.83 5.03
C ALA A 47 -14.97 3.66 5.41
N LEU A 48 -15.71 2.71 4.81
CA LEU A 48 -17.15 2.52 5.08
C LEU A 48 -17.48 2.34 6.57
N PRO A 49 -16.74 1.54 7.37
CA PRO A 49 -17.04 1.38 8.79
C PRO A 49 -16.90 2.68 9.59
N LEU A 50 -16.08 3.64 9.13
CA LEU A 50 -15.90 4.94 9.79
C LEU A 50 -17.16 5.82 9.65
N LEU A 51 -17.95 5.61 8.60
CA LEU A 51 -19.20 6.36 8.33
C LEU A 51 -20.38 5.87 9.17
N LEU A 52 -20.25 4.73 9.83
CA LEU A 52 -21.32 4.11 10.61
C LEU A 52 -21.27 4.61 12.06
N PRO A 53 -22.42 4.76 12.75
CA PRO A 53 -22.47 5.18 14.15
C PRO A 53 -22.08 4.04 15.10
N LEU A 54 -20.86 3.53 14.97
CA LEU A 54 -20.31 2.42 15.73
C LEU A 54 -19.40 2.90 16.86
N PRO A 55 -19.21 2.10 17.93
CA PRO A 55 -18.15 2.36 18.90
C PRO A 55 -16.78 2.43 18.21
N ILE A 56 -15.91 3.35 18.66
CA ILE A 56 -14.58 3.58 18.08
C ILE A 56 -13.77 2.27 17.92
N PRO A 57 -13.67 1.38 18.93
CA PRO A 57 -12.93 0.13 18.76
C PRO A 57 -13.52 -0.77 17.66
N THR A 58 -14.85 -0.78 17.52
CA THR A 58 -15.56 -1.59 16.52
C THR A 58 -15.33 -1.04 15.12
N ALA A 59 -15.43 0.27 14.91
CA ALA A 59 -15.16 0.89 13.61
C ALA A 59 -13.69 0.67 13.18
N ALA A 60 -12.74 0.80 14.10
CA ALA A 60 -11.33 0.52 13.85
C ALA A 60 -11.08 -0.95 13.48
N ALA A 61 -11.68 -1.89 14.22
CA ALA A 61 -11.56 -3.32 13.91
C ALA A 61 -12.14 -3.65 12.53
N LEU A 62 -13.31 -3.10 12.19
CA LEU A 62 -13.94 -3.31 10.89
C LEU A 62 -13.16 -2.65 9.74
N TYR A 63 -12.49 -1.52 9.97
CA TYR A 63 -11.57 -0.92 9.00
C TYR A 63 -10.46 -1.92 8.62
N LEU A 64 -9.80 -2.52 9.62
CA LEU A 64 -8.75 -3.53 9.39
C LEU A 64 -9.29 -4.78 8.71
N VAL A 65 -10.42 -5.32 9.18
CA VAL A 65 -11.06 -6.48 8.57
C VAL A 65 -11.39 -6.20 7.11
N THR A 66 -11.94 -5.04 6.80
CA THR A 66 -12.31 -4.66 5.43
C THR A 66 -11.07 -4.61 4.53
N LEU A 67 -9.96 -4.02 5.00
CA LEU A 67 -8.71 -3.99 4.25
C LEU A 67 -8.27 -5.39 3.82
N TYR A 68 -8.10 -6.33 4.76
CA TYR A 68 -7.62 -7.67 4.44
C TYR A 68 -8.67 -8.56 3.77
N LEU A 69 -9.97 -8.28 3.95
CA LEU A 69 -11.01 -8.92 3.15
C LEU A 69 -10.88 -8.53 1.67
N VAL A 70 -10.71 -7.23 1.40
CA VAL A 70 -10.62 -6.67 0.04
C VAL A 70 -9.28 -6.98 -0.60
N THR A 71 -8.14 -6.74 0.06
CA THR A 71 -6.82 -6.93 -0.56
C THR A 71 -6.33 -8.37 -0.49
N GLY A 72 -6.89 -9.19 0.40
CA GLY A 72 -6.35 -10.50 0.70
C GLY A 72 -5.03 -10.41 1.48
N VAL A 73 -4.24 -11.47 1.41
CA VAL A 73 -3.03 -11.66 2.24
C VAL A 73 -1.73 -11.45 1.49
N THR A 74 -1.74 -11.29 0.16
CA THR A 74 -0.53 -11.27 -0.68
C THR A 74 0.45 -10.16 -0.31
N HIS A 75 -0.03 -8.98 0.10
CA HIS A 75 0.83 -7.89 0.54
C HIS A 75 1.39 -8.13 1.95
N ALA A 76 0.59 -8.72 2.84
CA ALA A 76 1.00 -9.08 4.20
C ALA A 76 2.06 -10.19 4.19
N ASP A 77 1.89 -11.18 3.31
CA ASP A 77 2.85 -12.26 3.03
C ASP A 77 4.19 -11.67 2.61
N GLY A 78 4.20 -10.77 1.62
CA GLY A 78 5.41 -10.08 1.20
C GLY A 78 6.10 -9.27 2.32
N LEU A 79 5.35 -8.70 3.27
CA LEU A 79 5.93 -8.04 4.43
C LEU A 79 6.54 -9.05 5.42
N ALA A 80 5.87 -10.18 5.65
CA ALA A 80 6.39 -11.24 6.51
C ALA A 80 7.69 -11.82 5.95
N ASP A 81 7.70 -12.16 4.66
CA ASP A 81 8.89 -12.71 3.97
C ASP A 81 10.05 -11.70 4.00
N LEU A 82 9.76 -10.42 3.78
CA LEU A 82 10.77 -9.37 3.87
C LEU A 82 11.32 -9.22 5.30
N GLY A 83 10.46 -9.37 6.30
CA GLY A 83 10.85 -9.36 7.71
C GLY A 83 11.81 -10.51 8.05
N ASP A 84 11.54 -11.71 7.55
CA ASP A 84 12.43 -12.85 7.72
C ASP A 84 13.74 -12.68 6.96
N ALA A 85 13.70 -12.17 5.73
CA ALA A 85 14.90 -11.84 4.97
C ALA A 85 15.75 -10.75 5.65
N ALA A 86 15.14 -9.84 6.41
CA ALA A 86 15.83 -8.75 7.09
C ALA A 86 16.67 -9.18 8.29
N VAL A 87 16.26 -10.23 9.01
CA VAL A 87 17.01 -10.76 10.17
C VAL A 87 18.14 -11.71 9.77
N VAL A 88 18.17 -12.13 8.50
CA VAL A 88 19.20 -13.02 7.96
C VAL A 88 20.54 -12.28 7.80
N HIS A 89 21.55 -12.85 8.45
CA HIS A 89 22.95 -12.47 8.29
C HIS A 89 23.56 -13.21 7.10
N GLY A 90 24.37 -12.51 6.30
CA GLY A 90 24.98 -13.06 5.08
C GLY A 90 24.73 -12.23 3.83
N ASP A 91 25.02 -12.86 2.69
CA ASP A 91 24.91 -12.27 1.35
C ASP A 91 23.46 -12.20 0.84
N ALA A 92 23.27 -11.58 -0.33
CA ALA A 92 21.95 -11.45 -0.95
C ALA A 92 21.35 -12.82 -1.32
N GLY A 93 22.19 -13.79 -1.71
CA GLY A 93 21.74 -15.14 -2.06
C GLY A 93 21.08 -15.84 -0.88
N ARG A 94 21.66 -15.74 0.32
CA ARG A 94 21.06 -16.33 1.53
C ARG A 94 19.73 -15.67 1.89
N ARG A 95 19.61 -14.35 1.77
CA ARG A 95 18.34 -13.65 2.01
C ARG A 95 17.26 -14.06 1.02
N LEU A 96 17.60 -14.12 -0.27
CA LEU A 96 16.69 -14.58 -1.32
C LEU A 96 16.24 -16.03 -1.12
N SER A 97 17.07 -16.88 -0.49
CA SER A 97 16.67 -18.26 -0.17
C SER A 97 15.58 -18.35 0.89
N VAL A 98 15.51 -17.38 1.81
CA VAL A 98 14.48 -17.35 2.86
C VAL A 98 13.13 -16.88 2.31
N LEU A 99 13.11 -16.01 1.31
CA LEU A 99 11.88 -15.65 0.59
C LEU A 99 11.22 -16.83 -0.14
N LYS A 100 11.90 -17.98 -0.25
CA LYS A 100 11.36 -19.22 -0.83
C LYS A 100 10.95 -20.24 0.22
N ASP A 101 11.22 -19.96 1.49
CA ASP A 101 10.81 -20.81 2.60
C ASP A 101 9.32 -20.59 2.86
N SER A 102 8.55 -21.67 2.95
CA SER A 102 7.13 -21.60 3.27
C SER A 102 6.85 -21.34 4.76
N GLN A 103 7.88 -21.44 5.62
CA GLN A 103 7.74 -21.22 7.06
C GLN A 103 8.00 -19.76 7.42
N THR A 104 7.02 -19.10 8.05
CA THR A 104 7.20 -17.77 8.62
C THR A 104 8.07 -17.84 9.87
N GLY A 105 9.13 -17.05 9.90
CA GLY A 105 10.02 -16.89 11.04
C GLY A 105 9.61 -15.75 11.98
N VAL A 106 10.44 -15.54 13.01
CA VAL A 106 10.20 -14.49 14.01
C VAL A 106 10.36 -13.09 13.40
N GLY A 107 11.19 -12.94 12.36
CA GLY A 107 11.38 -11.66 11.67
C GLY A 107 10.10 -11.21 10.97
N GLY A 108 9.46 -12.11 10.23
CA GLY A 108 8.18 -11.88 9.56
C GLY A 108 7.05 -11.64 10.54
N LEU A 109 6.95 -12.47 11.59
CA LEU A 109 5.97 -12.28 12.67
C LEU A 109 6.09 -10.90 13.33
N LEU A 110 7.30 -10.47 13.65
CA LEU A 110 7.53 -9.18 14.31
C LEU A 110 7.25 -8.01 13.36
N ALA A 111 7.70 -8.09 12.09
CA ALA A 111 7.49 -7.05 11.09
C ALA A 111 6.01 -6.84 10.78
N PHE A 112 5.28 -7.92 10.50
CA PHE A 112 3.85 -7.83 10.21
C PHE A 112 3.04 -7.50 11.47
N GLY A 113 3.36 -8.12 12.61
CA GLY A 113 2.68 -7.86 13.88
C GLY A 113 2.79 -6.40 14.32
N LEU A 114 3.99 -5.80 14.26
CA LEU A 114 4.17 -4.39 14.58
C LEU A 114 3.42 -3.48 13.59
N THR A 115 3.44 -3.82 12.31
CA THR A 115 2.71 -3.08 11.27
C THR A 115 1.20 -3.09 11.50
N LEU A 116 0.65 -4.25 11.90
CA LEU A 116 -0.76 -4.37 12.28
C LEU A 116 -1.11 -3.53 13.52
N VAL A 117 -0.24 -3.52 14.54
CA VAL A 117 -0.44 -2.70 15.74
C VAL A 117 -0.47 -1.22 15.39
N VAL A 118 0.50 -0.74 14.58
CA VAL A 118 0.53 0.65 14.11
C VAL A 118 -0.72 0.97 13.29
N LEU A 119 -1.12 0.10 12.35
CA LEU A 119 -2.33 0.30 11.57
C LEU A 119 -3.59 0.35 12.45
N ALA A 120 -3.72 -0.56 13.43
CA ALA A 120 -4.85 -0.62 14.36
C ALA A 120 -4.98 0.65 15.19
N LEU A 121 -3.87 1.14 15.76
CA LEU A 121 -3.83 2.38 16.52
C LEU A 121 -4.19 3.60 15.64
N GLY A 122 -3.78 3.58 14.37
CA GLY A 122 -4.11 4.64 13.43
C GLY A 122 -5.58 4.63 13.04
N ALA A 123 -6.13 3.44 12.78
CA ALA A 123 -7.56 3.25 12.53
C ALA A 123 -8.41 3.66 13.74
N PHE A 124 -7.94 3.41 14.96
CA PHE A 124 -8.56 3.90 16.19
C PHE A 124 -8.60 5.43 16.23
N GLY A 125 -7.51 6.10 15.86
CA GLY A 125 -7.45 7.56 15.72
C GLY A 125 -8.42 8.10 14.68
N LEU A 126 -8.52 7.46 13.50
CA LEU A 126 -9.50 7.82 12.47
C LEU A 126 -10.95 7.63 12.95
N ALA A 127 -11.24 6.52 13.61
CA ALA A 127 -12.58 6.23 14.13
C ALA A 127 -12.98 7.15 15.29
N GLY A 128 -12.01 7.67 16.04
CA GLY A 128 -12.22 8.66 17.10
C GLY A 128 -12.52 10.08 16.60
N ALA A 129 -12.60 10.28 15.28
CA ALA A 129 -12.87 11.56 14.67
C ALA A 129 -14.29 12.07 14.97
N GLY A 130 -14.42 12.96 15.95
CA GLY A 130 -15.71 13.52 16.36
C GLY A 130 -16.29 14.54 15.35
N GLY A 131 -17.61 14.53 15.21
CA GLY A 131 -18.35 15.52 14.41
C GLY A 131 -18.24 15.34 12.89
N ARG A 132 -19.02 16.13 12.13
CA ARG A 132 -19.10 15.99 10.65
C ARG A 132 -17.77 16.30 9.95
N VAL A 133 -17.04 17.31 10.44
CA VAL A 133 -15.73 17.71 9.90
C VAL A 133 -14.66 16.67 10.21
N GLY A 134 -14.71 16.07 11.40
CA GLY A 134 -13.81 14.96 11.74
C GLY A 134 -14.05 13.75 10.84
N LEU A 135 -15.32 13.41 10.61
CA LEU A 135 -15.65 12.27 9.75
C LEU A 135 -15.15 12.45 8.31
N THR A 136 -15.33 13.63 7.71
CA THR A 136 -14.83 13.89 6.35
C THR A 136 -13.31 13.84 6.28
N ALA A 137 -12.61 14.36 7.31
CA ALA A 137 -11.16 14.24 7.43
C ALA A 137 -10.69 12.78 7.54
N ALA A 138 -11.35 11.99 8.41
CA ALA A 138 -11.00 10.60 8.60
C ALA A 138 -11.13 9.77 7.31
N VAL A 139 -12.22 9.97 6.56
CA VAL A 139 -12.43 9.31 5.27
C VAL A 139 -11.39 9.76 4.23
N ALA A 140 -11.09 11.05 4.15
CA ALA A 140 -10.09 11.56 3.21
C ALA A 140 -8.69 11.06 3.52
N ILE A 141 -8.30 10.97 4.80
CA ILE A 141 -7.02 10.41 5.23
C ILE A 141 -6.96 8.91 4.91
N ALA A 142 -8.03 8.14 5.20
CA ALA A 142 -8.10 6.72 4.84
C ALA A 142 -7.95 6.49 3.33
N LEU A 143 -8.60 7.33 2.52
CA LEU A 143 -8.49 7.29 1.06
C LEU A 143 -7.08 7.64 0.60
N ALA A 144 -6.48 8.70 1.14
CA ALA A 144 -5.13 9.13 0.82
C ALA A 144 -4.08 8.10 1.21
N ALA A 145 -4.27 7.39 2.33
CA ALA A 145 -3.39 6.32 2.76
C ALA A 145 -3.35 5.17 1.77
N GLU A 146 -4.50 4.71 1.27
CA GLU A 146 -4.53 3.64 0.27
C GLU A 146 -4.01 4.11 -1.10
N VAL A 147 -4.44 5.29 -1.59
CA VAL A 147 -3.92 5.85 -2.84
C VAL A 147 -2.40 6.05 -2.76
N GLY A 148 -1.90 6.55 -1.64
CA GLY A 148 -0.47 6.72 -1.36
C GLY A 148 0.27 5.39 -1.34
N ALA A 149 -0.21 4.39 -0.60
CA ALA A 149 0.41 3.07 -0.55
C ALA A 149 0.57 2.45 -1.95
N LYS A 150 -0.46 2.56 -2.79
CA LYS A 150 -0.42 2.07 -4.17
C LYS A 150 0.48 2.93 -5.07
N ALA A 151 0.53 4.24 -4.87
CA ALA A 151 1.52 5.10 -5.51
C ALA A 151 2.96 4.75 -5.10
N GLY A 152 3.17 4.28 -3.86
CA GLY A 152 4.45 3.72 -3.40
C GLY A 152 4.85 2.48 -4.18
N MET A 153 3.93 1.52 -4.37
CA MET A 153 4.17 0.36 -5.23
C MET A 153 4.50 0.77 -6.68
N ALA A 154 3.74 1.71 -7.24
CA ALA A 154 4.02 2.25 -8.58
C ALA A 154 5.37 2.94 -8.66
N THR A 155 5.82 3.59 -7.57
CA THR A 155 7.14 4.21 -7.47
C THR A 155 8.25 3.17 -7.56
N LEU A 156 8.10 2.04 -6.87
CA LEU A 156 9.02 0.90 -7.01
C LEU A 156 9.01 0.32 -8.42
N VAL A 157 7.84 0.19 -9.04
CA VAL A 157 7.71 -0.31 -10.42
C VAL A 157 8.41 0.60 -11.42
N CYS A 158 8.27 1.93 -11.30
CA CYS A 158 8.86 2.88 -12.24
C CYS A 158 10.36 3.15 -12.03
N LEU A 159 10.87 2.98 -10.80
CA LEU A 159 12.26 3.33 -10.45
C LEU A 159 13.14 2.12 -10.10
N GLY A 160 12.53 0.95 -9.91
CA GLY A 160 13.20 -0.27 -9.49
C GLY A 160 14.02 -0.93 -10.61
N ALA A 161 14.81 -1.93 -10.21
CA ALA A 161 15.36 -2.94 -11.11
C ALA A 161 14.99 -4.31 -10.52
N PRO A 162 14.65 -5.33 -11.33
CA PRO A 162 14.25 -6.63 -10.81
C PRO A 162 15.33 -7.29 -9.96
N ALA A 163 14.97 -7.86 -8.80
CA ALA A 163 15.90 -8.64 -7.97
C ALA A 163 16.17 -10.04 -8.54
N HIS A 164 15.13 -10.68 -9.10
CA HIS A 164 15.15 -12.01 -9.71
C HIS A 164 13.92 -12.18 -10.61
N GLU A 165 13.88 -13.27 -11.39
CA GLU A 165 12.71 -13.61 -12.20
C GLU A 165 11.49 -13.97 -11.34
N GLY A 166 10.31 -13.50 -11.76
CA GLY A 166 9.02 -13.77 -11.11
C GLY A 166 7.95 -12.71 -11.41
N LEU A 167 6.84 -12.75 -10.67
CA LEU A 167 5.76 -11.76 -10.86
C LEU A 167 6.21 -10.30 -10.64
N GLY A 168 7.16 -10.09 -9.72
CA GLY A 168 7.74 -8.77 -9.47
C GLY A 168 8.55 -8.24 -10.66
N SER A 169 9.34 -9.09 -11.34
CA SER A 169 10.13 -8.68 -12.52
C SER A 169 9.23 -8.30 -13.69
N ALA A 170 8.11 -9.01 -13.87
CA ALA A 170 7.11 -8.72 -14.91
C ALA A 170 6.46 -7.33 -14.78
N LEU A 171 6.44 -6.76 -13.57
CA LEU A 171 5.96 -5.39 -13.32
C LEU A 171 7.08 -4.36 -13.47
N VAL A 172 8.24 -4.59 -12.83
CA VAL A 172 9.35 -3.63 -12.77
C VAL A 172 10.06 -3.47 -14.13
N GLY A 173 10.21 -4.55 -14.90
CA GLY A 173 10.98 -4.55 -16.16
C GLY A 173 10.35 -3.82 -17.34
N GLU A 174 9.07 -3.45 -17.24
CA GLU A 174 8.27 -2.89 -18.33
C GLU A 174 8.02 -1.38 -18.20
N ASN A 175 8.53 -0.77 -17.13
CA ASN A 175 8.22 0.61 -16.77
C ASN A 175 9.48 1.46 -16.63
N SER A 176 9.28 2.77 -16.72
CA SER A 176 10.37 3.74 -16.61
C SER A 176 9.93 4.94 -15.76
N PRO A 177 10.87 5.81 -15.33
CA PRO A 177 10.54 6.96 -14.50
C PRO A 177 9.48 7.91 -15.09
N SER A 178 9.29 7.93 -16.42
CA SER A 178 8.26 8.75 -17.06
C SER A 178 6.83 8.34 -16.67
N GLY A 179 6.62 7.08 -16.28
CA GLY A 179 5.34 6.59 -15.78
C GLY A 179 4.88 7.27 -14.48
N LEU A 180 5.82 7.84 -13.71
CA LEU A 180 5.50 8.57 -12.48
C LEU A 180 4.63 9.81 -12.71
N LEU A 181 4.70 10.43 -13.90
CA LEU A 181 3.83 11.56 -14.21
C LEU A 181 2.36 11.13 -14.21
N ALA A 182 2.04 10.00 -14.85
CA ALA A 182 0.69 9.46 -14.87
C ALA A 182 0.22 9.04 -13.46
N VAL A 183 1.11 8.44 -12.66
CA VAL A 183 0.84 8.12 -11.24
C VAL A 183 0.52 9.38 -10.45
N ALA A 184 1.33 10.43 -10.57
CA ALA A 184 1.12 11.70 -9.88
C ALA A 184 -0.21 12.35 -10.27
N VAL A 185 -0.55 12.35 -11.57
CA VAL A 185 -1.83 12.86 -12.08
C VAL A 185 -3.01 12.07 -11.48
N ALA A 186 -2.90 10.74 -11.36
CA ALA A 186 -3.94 9.91 -10.74
C ALA A 186 -4.11 10.17 -9.23
N CYS A 187 -3.12 10.74 -8.56
CA CYS A 187 -3.22 11.15 -7.15
C CYS A 187 -3.88 12.53 -6.97
N LEU A 188 -4.05 13.35 -8.02
CA LEU A 188 -4.61 14.70 -7.88
C LEU A 188 -6.04 14.74 -7.30
N PRO A 189 -6.97 13.82 -7.64
CA PRO A 189 -8.31 13.85 -7.06
C PRO A 189 -8.33 13.75 -5.53
N VAL A 190 -7.48 12.93 -4.91
CA VAL A 190 -7.41 12.86 -3.44
C VAL A 190 -6.78 14.11 -2.83
N VAL A 191 -5.79 14.72 -3.51
CA VAL A 191 -5.21 16.01 -3.09
C VAL A 191 -6.27 17.12 -3.12
N ALA A 192 -7.18 17.10 -4.10
CA ALA A 192 -8.26 18.08 -4.21
C ALA A 192 -9.25 18.04 -3.02
N LEU A 193 -9.29 16.95 -2.23
CA LEU A 193 -10.08 16.87 -1.01
C LEU A 193 -9.46 17.64 0.16
N ALA A 194 -8.14 17.86 0.14
CA ALA A 194 -7.38 18.45 1.24
C ALA A 194 -7.99 19.77 1.78
N PRO A 195 -8.40 20.76 0.97
CA PRO A 195 -8.93 22.04 1.49
C PRO A 195 -10.20 21.91 2.34
N VAL A 196 -10.95 20.80 2.20
CA VAL A 196 -12.25 20.60 2.87
C VAL A 196 -12.23 19.48 3.91
N THR A 197 -11.10 18.78 4.09
CA THR A 197 -11.00 17.56 4.92
C THR A 197 -9.68 17.44 5.72
N GLY A 198 -9.09 18.53 6.20
CA GLY A 198 -7.89 18.47 7.06
C GLY A 198 -6.55 18.67 6.34
N GLY A 199 -6.57 19.29 5.16
CA GLY A 199 -5.44 19.97 4.49
C GLY A 199 -4.10 19.20 4.52
N PRO A 200 -3.16 19.61 5.39
CA PRO A 200 -1.85 18.98 5.50
C PRO A 200 -1.89 17.47 5.77
N ALA A 201 -2.91 16.97 6.50
CA ALA A 201 -3.01 15.57 6.88
C ALA A 201 -3.21 14.64 5.68
N VAL A 202 -4.07 15.04 4.73
CA VAL A 202 -4.35 14.27 3.50
C VAL A 202 -3.08 14.19 2.64
N VAL A 203 -2.38 15.31 2.47
CA VAL A 203 -1.14 15.37 1.70
C VAL A 203 -0.03 14.57 2.38
N ALA A 204 0.11 14.68 3.70
CA ALA A 204 1.10 13.92 4.47
C ALA A 204 0.86 12.41 4.35
N ALA A 205 -0.39 11.94 4.51
CA ALA A 205 -0.76 10.55 4.33
C ALA A 205 -0.45 10.04 2.92
N LEU A 206 -0.80 10.81 1.89
CA LEU A 206 -0.52 10.46 0.49
C LEU A 206 1.00 10.30 0.23
N CYS A 207 1.80 11.23 0.75
CA CYS A 207 3.26 11.26 0.53
C CYS A 207 4.01 10.12 1.24
N CYS A 208 3.43 9.50 2.28
CA CYS A 208 4.05 8.35 2.96
C CYS A 208 4.35 7.21 1.98
N GLY A 209 3.52 6.99 0.97
CA GLY A 209 3.72 5.94 -0.04
C GLY A 209 5.04 6.05 -0.79
N PRO A 210 5.25 7.12 -1.59
CA PRO A 210 6.52 7.34 -2.29
C PRO A 210 7.73 7.40 -1.35
N VAL A 211 7.59 7.98 -0.15
CA VAL A 211 8.69 8.03 0.84
C VAL A 211 9.08 6.64 1.30
N VAL A 212 8.12 5.82 1.73
CA VAL A 212 8.38 4.42 2.12
C VAL A 212 8.96 3.63 0.95
N ALA A 213 8.44 3.80 -0.26
CA ALA A 213 8.96 3.15 -1.46
C ALA A 213 10.45 3.47 -1.69
N LEU A 214 10.88 4.72 -1.53
CA LEU A 214 12.30 5.09 -1.69
C LEU A 214 13.19 4.46 -0.62
N LEU A 215 12.71 4.40 0.63
CA LEU A 215 13.44 3.75 1.74
C LEU A 215 13.57 2.25 1.49
N VAL A 216 12.45 1.58 1.20
CA VAL A 216 12.41 0.13 0.95
C VAL A 216 13.18 -0.22 -0.32
N ARG A 217 13.17 0.62 -1.36
CA ARG A 217 14.01 0.47 -2.57
C ARG A 217 15.49 0.50 -2.24
N SER A 218 15.93 1.46 -1.41
CA SER A 218 17.34 1.58 -1.05
C SER A 218 17.82 0.32 -0.30
N TRP A 219 16.98 -0.18 0.62
CA TRP A 219 17.22 -1.44 1.30
C TRP A 219 17.23 -2.64 0.34
N GLY A 220 16.24 -2.76 -0.54
CA GLY A 220 16.12 -3.87 -1.50
C GLY A 220 17.31 -3.94 -2.46
N ARG A 221 17.77 -2.78 -2.96
CA ARG A 221 19.00 -2.72 -3.79
C ARG A 221 20.24 -3.17 -3.02
N ALA A 222 20.38 -2.75 -1.77
CA ALA A 222 21.56 -3.08 -0.96
C ALA A 222 21.55 -4.53 -0.46
N ARG A 223 20.37 -5.12 -0.23
CA ARG A 223 20.23 -6.40 0.49
C ARG A 223 19.75 -7.57 -0.38
N LEU A 224 18.96 -7.30 -1.42
CA LEU A 224 18.37 -8.28 -2.32
C LEU A 224 18.84 -8.13 -3.77
N GLY A 225 19.57 -7.06 -4.10
CA GLY A 225 20.02 -6.77 -5.46
C GLY A 225 18.97 -6.08 -6.34
N GLY A 226 17.77 -5.77 -5.83
CA GLY A 226 16.70 -5.14 -6.61
C GLY A 226 15.34 -5.12 -5.90
N VAL A 227 14.28 -5.06 -6.70
CA VAL A 227 12.88 -5.09 -6.30
C VAL A 227 12.29 -6.47 -6.61
N SER A 228 11.73 -7.14 -5.59
CA SER A 228 10.95 -8.38 -5.71
C SER A 228 9.44 -8.10 -5.57
N GLY A 229 8.61 -9.13 -5.78
CA GLY A 229 7.16 -9.05 -5.49
C GLY A 229 6.89 -8.77 -4.01
N ASP A 230 7.65 -9.40 -3.12
CA ASP A 230 7.53 -9.23 -1.66
C ASP A 230 7.87 -7.80 -1.26
N LEU A 231 8.88 -7.20 -1.90
CA LEU A 231 9.22 -5.80 -1.68
C LEU A 231 8.08 -4.84 -2.06
N LEU A 232 7.31 -5.16 -3.12
CA LEU A 232 6.11 -4.41 -3.50
C LEU A 232 5.00 -4.58 -2.45
N GLY A 233 4.76 -5.81 -1.99
CA GLY A 233 3.79 -6.12 -0.93
C GLY A 233 4.11 -5.43 0.39
N ALA A 234 5.36 -5.55 0.84
CA ALA A 234 5.88 -4.88 2.03
C ALA A 234 5.75 -3.36 1.95
N THR A 235 6.03 -2.78 0.78
CA THR A 235 5.85 -1.33 0.55
C THR A 235 4.39 -0.93 0.73
N ASN A 236 3.43 -1.72 0.24
CA ASN A 236 2.01 -1.43 0.44
C ASN A 236 1.63 -1.40 1.94
N GLU A 237 1.98 -2.44 2.70
CA GLU A 237 1.60 -2.55 4.10
C GLU A 237 2.29 -1.49 4.98
N LEU A 238 3.59 -1.28 4.79
CA LEU A 238 4.35 -0.27 5.53
C LEU A 238 3.85 1.15 5.21
N ALA A 239 3.62 1.45 3.92
CA ALA A 239 3.12 2.75 3.50
C ALA A 239 1.72 3.02 4.05
N ARG A 240 0.82 2.03 3.99
CA ARG A 240 -0.53 2.12 4.56
C ARG A 240 -0.48 2.43 6.04
N ALA A 241 0.26 1.63 6.81
CA ALA A 241 0.34 1.80 8.27
C ALA A 241 0.92 3.17 8.64
N ALA A 242 2.00 3.57 7.97
CA ALA A 242 2.60 4.89 8.15
C ALA A 242 1.63 6.03 7.77
N ALA A 243 0.96 5.92 6.62
CA ALA A 243 0.08 6.96 6.10
C ALA A 243 -1.13 7.21 7.01
N VAL A 244 -1.77 6.15 7.50
CA VAL A 244 -2.89 6.28 8.44
C VAL A 244 -2.42 6.97 9.72
N HIS A 245 -1.28 6.55 10.28
CA HIS A 245 -0.74 7.15 11.50
C HIS A 245 -0.32 8.60 11.33
N VAL A 246 0.48 8.90 10.30
CA VAL A 246 0.95 10.26 10.01
C VAL A 246 -0.23 11.16 9.71
N GLY A 247 -1.22 10.69 8.94
CA GLY A 247 -2.43 11.44 8.66
C GLY A 247 -3.18 11.82 9.94
N VAL A 248 -3.39 10.86 10.85
CA VAL A 248 -4.00 11.14 12.16
C VAL A 248 -3.17 12.13 12.96
N VAL A 249 -1.86 11.91 13.09
CA VAL A 249 -0.98 12.80 13.87
C VAL A 249 -1.00 14.23 13.32
N VAL A 250 -0.78 14.40 12.02
CA VAL A 250 -0.80 15.72 11.38
C VAL A 250 -2.17 16.36 11.56
N TRP A 251 -3.25 15.62 11.38
CA TRP A 251 -4.60 16.13 11.58
C TRP A 251 -4.84 16.60 13.02
N THR A 252 -4.41 15.83 14.03
CA THR A 252 -4.58 16.20 15.44
C THR A 252 -3.72 17.39 15.88
N LEU A 253 -2.64 17.67 15.16
CA LEU A 253 -1.74 18.79 15.42
C LEU A 253 -2.07 20.05 14.60
N SER A 254 -3.06 19.97 13.70
CA SER A 254 -3.53 21.07 12.84
C SER A 254 -4.66 21.84 13.52
#